data_AF-A0A950AJB7-F1
#
_entry.id   AF-A0A950AJB7-F1
#
_cell.length_a   1.000
_cell.length_b   1.000
_cell.length_c   1.000
_cell.angle_alpha   90.00
_cell.angle_beta   90.00
_cell.angle_gamma   90.00
#
_symmetry.space_group_name_H-M   'P 1'
#
loop_
_entity.id
_entity.type
_entity.pdbx_description
1 polymer ?
#
loop_
_entity_poly.entity_id
_entity_poly.type
_entity_poly.pdbx_seq_one_letter_code
_entity_poly.pdbx_strand_id
1 'polypeptide(L)'
;MPDPTVIKSRLTPVAIAPQRRSHPSRPESMSQLPGTFFTSPGFILGIVIVELVYGIVLFIALSGPRKAPPREITSSDDGLALLIAAKGMPSPPPGAAVEVPKEKETEKDQEKEADRPLPIKEEATINSGKIKSRTPKGADTETKREAPRLSEPLATSPNSSRSRPEMTQKPDMPVPPAHHVAMNIRPEPPKLQIEEPRVGPIGPLINPDHDCTASTDEEGFTIETPGKPHIITPGKANAPRALEKVTGDFVAEVHVPGEIRPGANPLEHFPFTFQGAGLLLWLDQENYIRLERTVMYEAGSRHQVMVESFKGGKPGRTVNINVKGDKITLRMERHGGEINCTYSSDGKTWLPVRRWAAALPPTVLVGVSASNISPKPFEARFTDFTLKHTGK
;
A
#
# COMPACT_ATOMS: atom_id res chain seq x y z
N MET A 1 7.04 -8.65 58.25
CA MET A 1 6.86 -9.94 57.54
C MET A 1 5.65 -10.65 58.11
N PRO A 2 4.63 -10.97 57.29
CA PRO A 2 3.69 -12.03 57.59
C PRO A 2 3.73 -13.15 56.53
N ASP A 3 3.37 -14.33 57.02
CA ASP A 3 3.46 -15.69 56.50
C ASP A 3 2.49 -15.98 55.33
N PRO A 4 2.92 -16.58 54.19
CA PRO A 4 2.01 -16.97 53.12
C PRO A 4 1.51 -18.40 53.31
N THR A 5 0.32 -18.54 53.93
CA THR A 5 -0.39 -19.82 53.98
C THR A 5 -1.00 -20.15 52.61
N VAL A 6 -0.50 -21.25 52.03
CA VAL A 6 -0.87 -21.81 50.73
C VAL A 6 -2.28 -22.41 50.78
N ILE A 7 -3.24 -21.81 50.07
CA ILE A 7 -4.56 -22.40 49.80
C ILE A 7 -4.49 -23.15 48.46
N LYS A 8 -4.42 -24.48 48.52
CA LYS A 8 -4.61 -25.36 47.35
C LYS A 8 -6.11 -25.62 47.15
N SER A 9 -6.75 -24.86 46.27
CA SER A 9 -8.10 -25.19 45.77
C SER A 9 -8.01 -26.30 44.71
N ARG A 10 -8.52 -27.48 45.06
CA ARG A 10 -8.79 -28.58 44.11
C ARG A 10 -9.97 -28.20 43.22
N LEU A 11 -9.73 -28.01 41.92
CA LEU A 11 -10.78 -27.98 40.91
C LEU A 11 -11.00 -29.41 40.39
N THR A 12 -12.19 -29.94 40.60
CA THR A 12 -12.68 -31.16 39.95
C THR A 12 -13.07 -30.84 38.51
N PRO A 13 -12.66 -31.65 37.51
CA PRO A 13 -13.12 -31.47 36.14
C PRO A 13 -14.58 -31.95 36.00
N VAL A 14 -15.45 -31.05 35.55
CA VAL A 14 -16.81 -31.36 35.13
C VAL A 14 -16.74 -32.01 33.75
N ALA A 15 -17.20 -33.27 33.66
CA ALA A 15 -17.33 -33.98 32.40
C ALA A 15 -18.46 -33.36 31.55
N ILE A 16 -18.10 -32.70 30.46
CA ILE A 16 -19.06 -32.19 29.46
C ILE A 16 -19.38 -33.31 28.48
N ALA A 17 -20.65 -33.70 28.44
CA ALA A 17 -21.18 -34.69 27.49
C ALA A 17 -21.09 -34.17 26.04
N PRO A 18 -20.77 -35.03 25.05
CA PRO A 18 -20.65 -34.62 23.66
C PRO A 18 -22.02 -34.26 23.06
N GLN A 19 -22.20 -33.00 22.68
CA GLN A 19 -23.33 -32.56 21.87
C GLN A 19 -23.24 -33.15 20.46
N ARG A 20 -24.24 -33.96 20.10
CA ARG A 20 -24.50 -34.47 18.76
C ARG A 20 -24.74 -33.29 17.81
N ARG A 21 -23.76 -32.99 16.94
CA ARG A 21 -23.97 -32.07 15.80
C ARG A 21 -24.81 -32.77 14.74
N SER A 22 -25.99 -32.23 14.44
CA SER A 22 -26.76 -32.59 13.26
C SER A 22 -26.09 -32.04 12.00
N HIS A 23 -25.92 -32.89 10.99
CA HIS A 23 -25.42 -32.49 9.68
C HIS A 23 -26.43 -31.56 8.98
N PRO A 24 -26.00 -30.43 8.39
CA PRO A 24 -26.86 -29.66 7.49
C PRO A 24 -27.10 -30.46 6.21
N SER A 25 -28.38 -30.63 5.87
CA SER A 25 -28.86 -31.20 4.63
C SER A 25 -28.30 -30.42 3.43
N ARG A 26 -27.66 -31.15 2.53
CA ARG A 26 -27.12 -30.67 1.26
C ARG A 26 -28.29 -30.27 0.35
N PRO A 27 -28.33 -29.06 -0.23
CA PRO A 27 -29.38 -28.71 -1.18
C PRO A 27 -29.21 -29.54 -2.46
N GLU A 28 -30.08 -30.52 -2.65
CA GLU A 28 -30.36 -31.13 -3.94
C GLU A 28 -31.17 -30.14 -4.78
N SER A 29 -30.60 -29.63 -5.88
CA SER A 29 -31.30 -29.31 -7.15
C SER A 29 -30.52 -28.28 -7.99
N MET A 30 -29.57 -28.73 -8.81
CA MET A 30 -29.14 -27.99 -10.01
C MET A 30 -28.60 -28.92 -11.12
N SER A 31 -28.96 -30.21 -11.11
CA SER A 31 -28.46 -31.20 -12.07
C SER A 31 -29.47 -31.60 -13.16
N GLN A 32 -30.57 -30.85 -13.33
CA GLN A 32 -31.59 -31.14 -14.35
C GLN A 32 -31.86 -29.96 -15.30
N LEU A 33 -30.81 -29.29 -15.78
CA LEU A 33 -30.96 -28.46 -16.98
C LEU A 33 -30.70 -29.34 -18.21
N PRO A 34 -31.65 -29.46 -19.16
CA PRO A 34 -31.45 -30.25 -20.36
C PRO A 34 -30.27 -29.69 -21.16
N GLY A 35 -29.29 -30.55 -21.46
CA GLY A 35 -28.00 -30.20 -22.08
C GLY A 35 -28.06 -29.64 -23.51
N THR A 36 -29.25 -29.26 -23.99
CA THR A 36 -29.48 -28.72 -25.33
C THR A 36 -29.84 -27.23 -25.34
N PHE A 37 -30.02 -26.59 -24.17
CA PHE A 37 -30.42 -25.18 -24.12
C PHE A 37 -29.33 -24.25 -24.68
N PHE A 38 -28.06 -24.54 -24.36
CA PHE A 38 -26.90 -23.72 -24.74
C PHE A 38 -26.48 -23.85 -26.22
N THR A 39 -27.00 -24.84 -26.95
CA THR A 39 -26.70 -25.05 -28.38
C THR A 39 -27.88 -24.73 -29.28
N SER A 40 -29.01 -24.29 -28.73
CA SER A 40 -30.15 -23.89 -29.54
C SER A 40 -29.81 -22.67 -30.42
N PRO A 41 -30.24 -22.63 -31.69
CA PRO A 41 -29.99 -21.50 -32.58
C PRO A 41 -30.45 -20.15 -32.01
N GLY A 42 -31.54 -20.16 -31.22
CA GLY A 42 -32.05 -18.96 -30.54
C GLY A 42 -31.12 -18.43 -29.44
N PHE A 43 -30.46 -19.31 -28.69
CA PHE A 43 -29.50 -18.91 -27.65
C PHE A 43 -28.22 -18.32 -28.26
N ILE A 44 -27.70 -18.92 -29.34
CA ILE A 44 -26.54 -18.39 -30.08
C ILE A 44 -26.87 -17.03 -30.69
N LEU A 45 -28.04 -16.88 -31.33
CA LEU A 45 -28.47 -15.59 -31.88
C LEU A 45 -28.63 -14.52 -30.78
N GLY A 46 -29.13 -14.91 -29.60
CA GLY A 46 -29.22 -14.02 -28.44
C GLY A 46 -27.86 -13.49 -27.98
N ILE A 47 -26.83 -14.35 -27.90
CA ILE A 47 -25.46 -13.92 -27.55
C ILE A 47 -24.91 -12.94 -28.58
N VAL A 48 -25.09 -13.22 -29.88
CA VAL A 48 -24.59 -12.34 -30.95
C VAL A 48 -25.26 -10.96 -30.90
N ILE A 49 -26.56 -10.90 -30.60
CA ILE A 49 -27.28 -9.63 -30.43
C ILE A 49 -26.75 -8.85 -29.22
N VAL A 50 -26.50 -9.52 -28.09
CA VAL A 50 -25.95 -8.88 -26.89
C VAL A 50 -24.56 -8.30 -27.16
N GLU A 51 -23.68 -9.06 -27.81
CA GLU A 51 -22.34 -8.59 -28.21
C GLU A 51 -22.39 -7.42 -29.19
N LEU A 52 -23.31 -7.46 -30.17
CA LEU A 52 -23.49 -6.36 -31.12
C LEU A 52 -23.96 -5.08 -30.42
N VAL A 53 -24.96 -5.18 -29.54
CA VAL A 53 -25.48 -4.05 -28.77
C VAL A 53 -24.39 -3.50 -27.85
N TYR A 54 -23.64 -4.36 -27.16
CA TYR A 54 -22.53 -3.95 -26.31
C TYR A 54 -21.44 -3.23 -27.10
N GLY A 55 -21.07 -3.75 -28.27
CA GLY A 55 -20.10 -3.13 -29.18
C GLY A 55 -20.56 -1.76 -29.69
N ILE A 56 -21.84 -1.60 -30.03
CA ILE A 56 -22.41 -0.31 -30.45
C ILE A 56 -22.39 0.69 -29.29
N VAL A 57 -22.79 0.28 -28.08
CA VAL A 57 -22.75 1.14 -26.88
C VAL A 57 -21.32 1.58 -26.56
N LEU A 58 -20.36 0.66 -26.63
CA LEU A 58 -18.94 0.96 -26.42
C LEU A 58 -18.41 1.91 -27.49
N PHE A 59 -18.77 1.68 -28.76
CA PHE A 59 -18.38 2.57 -29.87
C PHE A 59 -18.95 3.98 -29.70
N ILE A 60 -20.22 4.13 -29.29
CA ILE A 60 -20.83 5.44 -29.01
C ILE A 60 -20.14 6.12 -27.82
N ALA A 61 -19.82 5.36 -26.76
CA ALA A 61 -19.11 5.89 -25.60
C ALA A 61 -17.69 6.38 -25.94
N LEU A 62 -17.00 5.71 -26.87
CA LEU A 62 -15.65 6.06 -27.31
C LEU A 62 -15.61 7.12 -28.41
N SER A 63 -16.66 7.23 -29.23
CA SER A 63 -16.75 8.14 -30.38
C SER A 63 -17.46 9.46 -30.06
N GLY A 64 -17.99 9.63 -28.85
CA GLY A 64 -18.54 10.89 -28.39
C GLY A 64 -17.51 12.03 -28.50
N PRO A 65 -17.95 13.28 -28.81
CA PRO A 65 -17.05 14.41 -28.91
C PRO A 65 -16.26 14.53 -27.61
N ARG A 66 -14.94 14.36 -27.71
CA ARG A 66 -14.02 14.55 -26.59
C ARG A 66 -14.20 15.98 -26.11
N LYS A 67 -15.00 16.17 -25.05
CA LYS A 67 -14.99 17.42 -24.30
C LYS A 67 -13.53 17.66 -23.93
N ALA A 68 -13.03 18.86 -24.22
CA ALA A 68 -11.70 19.26 -23.79
C ALA A 68 -11.55 18.85 -22.32
N PRO A 69 -10.45 18.16 -21.96
CA PRO A 69 -10.31 17.61 -20.62
C PRO A 69 -10.57 18.75 -19.63
N PRO A 70 -11.45 18.55 -18.63
CA PRO A 70 -11.50 19.48 -17.52
C PRO A 70 -10.06 19.59 -17.01
N ARG A 71 -9.56 20.82 -16.83
CA ARG A 71 -8.23 21.05 -16.25
C ARG A 71 -8.10 20.13 -15.05
N GLU A 72 -7.25 19.12 -15.21
CA GLU A 72 -6.95 18.14 -14.19
C GLU A 72 -6.27 18.93 -13.09
N ILE A 73 -7.02 19.23 -12.02
CA ILE A 73 -6.44 19.67 -10.77
C ILE A 73 -5.77 18.40 -10.24
N THR A 74 -4.49 18.22 -10.58
CA THR A 74 -3.64 17.18 -10.03
C THR A 74 -3.46 17.45 -8.54
N SER A 75 -4.38 16.94 -7.73
CA SER A 75 -4.33 16.93 -6.26
C SER A 75 -3.18 16.05 -5.70
N SER A 76 -2.13 15.75 -6.47
CA SER A 76 -0.96 14.98 -6.00
C SER A 76 0.21 15.84 -5.56
N ASP A 77 0.23 17.14 -5.90
CA ASP A 77 1.36 18.02 -5.55
C ASP A 77 1.15 18.75 -4.21
N ASP A 78 -0.10 18.83 -3.72
CA ASP A 78 -0.43 19.61 -2.52
C ASP A 78 0.03 18.94 -1.22
N GLY A 79 0.02 17.61 -1.14
CA GLY A 79 0.41 16.90 0.10
C GLY A 79 1.89 17.07 0.46
N LEU A 80 2.77 17.14 -0.55
CA LEU A 80 4.21 17.30 -0.37
C LEU A 80 4.59 18.79 -0.33
N ALA A 81 3.88 19.65 -1.07
CA ALA A 81 4.02 21.10 -0.98
C ALA A 81 3.64 21.64 0.42
N LEU A 82 2.63 21.09 1.09
CA LEU A 82 2.26 21.48 2.46
C LEU A 82 3.35 21.16 3.49
N LEU A 83 4.02 20.01 3.34
CA LEU A 83 5.14 19.61 4.21
C LEU A 83 6.40 20.46 3.94
N ILE A 84 6.60 20.92 2.70
CA ILE A 84 7.69 21.84 2.34
C ILE A 84 7.35 23.28 2.78
N ALA A 85 6.10 23.72 2.73
CA ALA A 85 5.65 25.06 3.12
C ALA A 85 5.73 25.31 4.64
N ALA A 86 5.65 24.26 5.47
CA ALA A 86 5.86 24.36 6.91
C ALA A 86 7.32 24.73 7.32
N LYS A 87 8.28 24.75 6.38
CA LYS A 87 9.68 25.15 6.63
C LYS A 87 9.93 26.67 6.69
N GLY A 88 8.88 27.50 6.58
CA GLY A 88 9.00 28.96 6.61
C GLY A 88 9.08 29.62 7.99
N MET A 89 9.47 28.91 9.06
CA MET A 89 9.62 29.53 10.38
C MET A 89 11.01 30.20 10.52
N PRO A 90 11.09 31.46 11.00
CA PRO A 90 12.36 32.09 11.28
C PRO A 90 13.07 31.35 12.42
N SER A 91 14.36 31.07 12.24
CA SER A 91 15.24 30.62 13.31
C SER A 91 15.19 31.62 14.47
N PRO A 92 15.12 31.16 15.74
CA PRO A 92 15.25 32.08 16.87
C PRO A 92 16.61 32.78 16.79
N PRO A 93 16.68 34.08 17.10
CA PRO A 93 17.93 34.83 17.05
C PRO A 93 18.94 34.20 18.03
N PRO A 94 20.22 34.06 17.64
CA PRO A 94 21.24 33.56 18.55
C PRO A 94 21.54 34.66 19.58
N GLY A 95 21.18 34.45 20.85
CA GLY A 95 21.61 35.37 21.91
C GLY A 95 20.71 35.56 23.13
N ALA A 96 19.75 34.69 23.44
CA ALA A 96 19.08 34.75 24.74
C ALA A 96 19.89 33.94 25.77
N ALA A 97 20.72 34.64 26.54
CA ALA A 97 21.39 34.10 27.72
C ALA A 97 20.33 33.62 28.72
N VAL A 98 20.45 32.37 29.15
CA VAL A 98 19.65 31.78 30.23
C VAL A 98 20.17 32.34 31.54
N GLU A 99 19.43 33.29 32.13
CA GLU A 99 19.61 33.64 33.54
C GLU A 99 19.10 32.49 34.41
N VAL A 100 20.01 31.93 35.19
CA VAL A 100 19.75 30.95 36.24
C VAL A 100 19.06 31.66 37.41
N PRO A 101 17.83 31.32 37.81
CA PRO A 101 17.24 31.87 39.01
C PRO A 101 17.81 31.15 40.23
N LYS A 102 18.36 31.97 41.14
CA LYS A 102 18.75 31.59 42.51
C LYS A 102 17.62 30.90 43.25
N GLU A 103 17.98 29.80 43.91
CA GLU A 103 17.23 29.17 44.99
C GLU A 103 16.81 30.21 46.05
N LYS A 104 15.54 30.15 46.43
CA LYS A 104 15.06 30.72 47.68
C LYS A 104 14.22 29.66 48.38
N GLU A 105 14.79 29.09 49.43
CA GLU A 105 14.07 28.43 50.50
C GLU A 105 13.04 29.41 51.09
N THR A 106 11.79 28.97 51.22
CA THR A 106 10.99 29.36 52.38
C THR A 106 9.95 28.29 52.70
N GLU A 107 9.89 28.02 53.99
CA GLU A 107 9.16 27.02 54.72
C GLU A 107 7.73 27.49 55.04
N LYS A 108 6.80 26.52 55.09
CA LYS A 108 5.58 26.40 55.90
C LYS A 108 4.31 27.26 55.70
N ASP A 109 3.22 26.48 55.75
CA ASP A 109 1.89 26.71 56.31
C ASP A 109 0.96 27.76 55.68
N GLN A 110 -0.15 27.31 55.07
CA GLN A 110 -1.48 27.40 55.70
C GLN A 110 -2.62 26.86 54.82
N GLU A 111 -3.69 26.55 55.55
CA GLU A 111 -4.91 25.81 55.28
C GLU A 111 -5.98 26.65 54.55
N LYS A 112 -6.91 25.94 53.85
CA LYS A 112 -8.35 26.25 53.64
C LYS A 112 -8.84 27.25 52.59
N GLU A 113 -10.09 26.95 52.18
CA GLU A 113 -11.11 27.77 51.50
C GLU A 113 -11.17 27.62 49.97
N ALA A 114 -12.02 26.74 49.41
CA ALA A 114 -13.48 26.73 49.31
C ALA A 114 -14.06 27.80 48.34
N ASP A 115 -14.76 27.26 47.33
CA ASP A 115 -15.92 27.85 46.65
C ASP A 115 -15.74 29.16 45.87
N ARG A 116 -15.76 29.06 44.52
CA ARG A 116 -16.46 30.03 43.66
C ARG A 116 -16.73 29.52 42.24
N PRO A 117 -17.87 29.91 41.64
CA PRO A 117 -18.45 29.25 40.48
C PRO A 117 -18.05 29.87 39.14
N LEU A 118 -18.25 29.07 38.09
CA LEU A 118 -18.09 29.37 36.67
C LEU A 118 -19.02 30.52 36.19
N PRO A 119 -18.57 31.37 35.25
CA PRO A 119 -19.48 32.16 34.43
C PRO A 119 -19.84 31.42 33.13
N ILE A 120 -21.15 31.38 32.87
CA ILE A 120 -21.83 30.97 31.64
C ILE A 120 -22.08 32.24 30.78
N LYS A 121 -22.20 32.02 29.45
CA LYS A 121 -22.69 32.90 28.35
C LYS A 121 -21.54 33.52 27.53
N GLU A 122 -21.55 33.53 26.19
CA GLU A 122 -22.65 33.87 25.29
C GLU A 122 -22.67 33.07 23.97
N GLU A 123 -23.88 32.88 23.46
CA GLU A 123 -24.21 32.41 22.11
C GLU A 123 -23.94 33.52 21.09
N ALA A 124 -23.17 33.23 20.04
CA ALA A 124 -23.02 34.10 18.87
C ALA A 124 -23.77 33.53 17.67
N THR A 125 -24.81 34.27 17.28
CA THR A 125 -25.68 34.06 16.13
C THR A 125 -24.92 34.33 14.82
N ILE A 126 -24.82 33.35 13.93
CA ILE A 126 -24.22 33.55 12.59
C ILE A 126 -25.32 33.89 11.58
N ASN A 127 -25.20 35.10 11.04
CA ASN A 127 -26.08 35.72 10.06
C ASN A 127 -25.65 35.28 8.64
N SER A 128 -26.56 34.68 7.87
CA SER A 128 -26.30 34.15 6.52
C SER A 128 -26.42 35.25 5.45
N GLY A 129 -25.26 35.83 5.10
CA GLY A 129 -25.09 36.84 4.05
C GLY A 129 -25.00 36.26 2.63
N LYS A 130 -25.99 36.63 1.82
CA LYS A 130 -26.24 36.36 0.39
C LYS A 130 -25.06 36.75 -0.53
N ILE A 131 -24.41 35.78 -1.18
CA ILE A 131 -23.38 36.02 -2.21
C ILE A 131 -24.04 36.21 -3.58
N LYS A 132 -23.83 37.38 -4.20
CA LYS A 132 -24.25 37.73 -5.56
C LYS A 132 -23.32 37.08 -6.59
N SER A 133 -23.89 36.32 -7.53
CA SER A 133 -23.22 35.83 -8.73
C SER A 133 -22.90 36.99 -9.68
N ARG A 134 -21.67 37.00 -10.20
CA ARG A 134 -21.17 38.02 -11.13
C ARG A 134 -20.79 37.32 -12.44
N THR A 135 -21.55 37.58 -13.49
CA THR A 135 -21.33 37.11 -14.86
C THR A 135 -20.16 37.85 -15.50
N PRO A 136 -19.22 37.18 -16.22
CA PRO A 136 -18.30 37.87 -17.11
C PRO A 136 -18.87 37.97 -18.52
N LYS A 137 -18.83 39.20 -19.03
CA LYS A 137 -19.17 39.66 -20.37
C LYS A 137 -17.96 39.42 -21.29
N GLY A 138 -18.24 39.08 -22.55
CA GLY A 138 -17.25 38.64 -23.53
C GLY A 138 -16.23 39.69 -23.98
N ALA A 139 -15.22 39.20 -24.69
CA ALA A 139 -14.39 39.99 -25.60
C ALA A 139 -13.96 39.10 -26.76
N ASP A 140 -14.32 39.57 -27.95
CA ASP A 140 -13.94 39.04 -29.25
C ASP A 140 -12.44 39.22 -29.50
N THR A 141 -11.81 38.27 -30.19
CA THR A 141 -10.66 38.58 -31.05
C THR A 141 -10.55 37.56 -32.17
N GLU A 142 -10.88 38.05 -33.34
CA GLU A 142 -10.77 37.45 -34.65
C GLU A 142 -9.28 37.31 -35.03
N THR A 143 -8.82 36.12 -35.43
CA THR A 143 -7.55 35.98 -36.13
C THR A 143 -7.63 34.89 -37.19
N LYS A 144 -7.81 35.39 -38.41
CA LYS A 144 -7.66 34.79 -39.73
C LYS A 144 -6.30 34.08 -39.88
N ARG A 145 -6.27 32.78 -40.20
CA ARG A 145 -5.09 32.13 -40.81
C ARG A 145 -5.46 31.10 -41.87
N GLU A 146 -4.65 31.15 -42.92
CA GLU A 146 -4.72 30.49 -44.22
C GLU A 146 -4.62 28.97 -44.17
N ALA A 147 -5.27 28.34 -45.15
CA ALA A 147 -5.06 26.95 -45.55
C ALA A 147 -3.75 26.79 -46.34
N PRO A 148 -3.16 25.58 -46.34
CA PRO A 148 -2.76 25.04 -47.63
C PRO A 148 -3.09 23.55 -47.83
N ARG A 149 -3.76 23.33 -48.98
CA ARG A 149 -3.54 22.34 -50.04
C ARG A 149 -3.09 20.90 -49.69
N LEU A 150 -3.98 20.01 -50.14
CA LEU A 150 -3.80 18.62 -50.53
C LEU A 150 -2.56 18.35 -51.43
N SER A 151 -1.89 17.23 -51.15
CA SER A 151 -1.25 16.38 -52.17
C SER A 151 -1.10 14.94 -51.63
N GLU A 152 -1.95 14.05 -52.13
CA GLU A 152 -1.72 12.60 -52.32
C GLU A 152 -0.78 12.35 -53.52
N PRO A 153 -0.43 11.11 -53.97
CA PRO A 153 -0.44 9.77 -53.35
C PRO A 153 0.84 8.90 -53.65
N LEU A 154 0.78 7.61 -53.24
CA LEU A 154 1.29 6.39 -53.91
C LEU A 154 2.73 5.87 -53.64
N ALA A 155 2.82 4.63 -53.13
CA ALA A 155 3.59 3.46 -53.63
C ALA A 155 3.70 2.37 -52.53
N THR A 156 2.88 1.31 -52.51
CA THR A 156 3.13 -0.04 -53.04
C THR A 156 4.56 -0.62 -52.86
N SER A 157 4.72 -1.64 -52.00
CA SER A 157 5.20 -2.95 -52.45
C SER A 157 5.02 -4.08 -51.43
N PRO A 158 4.72 -5.32 -51.89
CA PRO A 158 4.51 -6.53 -51.08
C PRO A 158 5.73 -7.48 -51.10
N ASN A 159 5.83 -8.41 -50.15
CA ASN A 159 6.55 -9.69 -50.38
C ASN A 159 6.14 -10.76 -49.35
N SER A 160 5.33 -11.73 -49.79
CA SER A 160 5.66 -13.15 -50.04
C SER A 160 5.79 -14.01 -48.77
N SER A 161 4.75 -14.75 -48.34
CA SER A 161 4.40 -16.10 -48.81
C SER A 161 5.61 -17.04 -49.03
N ARG A 162 5.82 -17.97 -48.10
CA ARG A 162 6.55 -19.22 -48.39
C ARG A 162 5.88 -20.40 -47.73
N SER A 163 5.63 -21.39 -48.58
CA SER A 163 4.83 -22.58 -48.37
C SER A 163 5.64 -23.73 -47.76
N ARG A 164 4.89 -24.57 -47.05
CA ARG A 164 5.10 -25.96 -46.63
C ARG A 164 5.92 -26.83 -47.61
N PRO A 165 6.61 -27.85 -47.08
CA PRO A 165 6.45 -29.17 -47.66
C PRO A 165 6.02 -30.25 -46.65
N GLU A 166 5.18 -31.11 -47.19
CA GLU A 166 4.54 -32.30 -46.66
C GLU A 166 5.50 -33.49 -46.80
N MET A 167 5.70 -34.26 -45.73
CA MET A 167 6.41 -35.55 -45.78
C MET A 167 5.51 -36.64 -45.21
N THR A 168 4.94 -37.38 -46.17
CA THR A 168 4.89 -38.85 -46.31
C THR A 168 4.96 -39.77 -45.08
N GLN A 169 3.99 -40.68 -45.04
CA GLN A 169 3.76 -41.75 -44.07
C GLN A 169 4.62 -43.02 -44.25
N LYS A 170 4.51 -43.90 -43.24
CA LYS A 170 4.73 -45.37 -43.12
C LYS A 170 6.10 -45.84 -42.58
N PRO A 171 6.24 -47.06 -41.97
CA PRO A 171 5.24 -48.10 -41.63
C PRO A 171 5.32 -48.67 -40.18
N ASP A 172 4.35 -49.56 -39.88
CA ASP A 172 4.13 -50.33 -38.64
C ASP A 172 5.35 -51.08 -38.07
N MET A 173 5.44 -51.09 -36.73
CA MET A 173 6.35 -51.90 -35.92
C MET A 173 5.67 -52.29 -34.58
N PRO A 174 6.11 -53.38 -33.93
CA PRO A 174 5.24 -54.34 -33.25
C PRO A 174 4.88 -54.01 -31.79
N VAL A 175 3.79 -54.68 -31.39
CA VAL A 175 3.11 -54.70 -30.08
C VAL A 175 4.07 -54.81 -28.87
N PRO A 176 4.02 -53.86 -27.93
CA PRO A 176 4.60 -54.02 -26.60
C PRO A 176 3.65 -54.78 -25.63
N PRO A 177 4.21 -55.49 -24.64
CA PRO A 177 3.50 -56.45 -23.81
C PRO A 177 2.60 -55.82 -22.74
N ALA A 178 1.59 -56.61 -22.35
CA ALA A 178 0.66 -56.49 -21.23
C ALA A 178 0.82 -55.29 -20.29
N HIS A 179 -0.14 -54.38 -20.36
CA HIS A 179 -0.39 -53.37 -19.34
C HIS A 179 -0.80 -54.05 -18.02
N HIS A 180 0.13 -54.10 -17.07
CA HIS A 180 -0.23 -54.14 -15.66
C HIS A 180 -1.11 -52.91 -15.38
N VAL A 181 -2.33 -53.14 -14.91
CA VAL A 181 -3.20 -52.10 -14.36
C VAL A 181 -2.51 -51.55 -13.11
N ALA A 182 -1.69 -50.52 -13.30
CA ALA A 182 -1.19 -49.70 -12.22
C ALA A 182 -2.42 -49.10 -11.54
N MET A 183 -2.65 -49.50 -10.29
CA MET A 183 -3.64 -48.83 -9.46
C MET A 183 -3.29 -47.34 -9.48
N ASN A 184 -4.24 -46.54 -9.96
CA ASN A 184 -4.14 -45.10 -10.03
C ASN A 184 -4.12 -44.60 -8.57
N ILE A 185 -2.93 -44.55 -7.96
CA ILE A 185 -2.72 -43.94 -6.66
C ILE A 185 -3.09 -42.48 -6.88
N ARG A 186 -4.30 -42.13 -6.43
CA ARG A 186 -4.79 -40.77 -6.40
C ARG A 186 -3.68 -39.94 -5.74
N PRO A 187 -3.03 -39.00 -6.46
CA PRO A 187 -1.95 -38.23 -5.88
C PRO A 187 -2.49 -37.59 -4.60
N GLU A 188 -1.83 -37.91 -3.48
CA GLU A 188 -2.16 -37.36 -2.18
C GLU A 188 -2.20 -35.83 -2.38
N PRO A 189 -3.30 -35.15 -2.03
CA PRO A 189 -3.37 -33.70 -2.20
C PRO A 189 -2.13 -33.10 -1.54
N PRO A 190 -1.41 -32.19 -2.22
CA PRO A 190 -0.16 -31.68 -1.70
C PRO A 190 -0.42 -31.14 -0.30
N LYS A 191 0.22 -31.76 0.70
CA LYS A 191 0.18 -31.28 2.07
C LYS A 191 0.63 -29.82 2.00
N LEU A 192 -0.28 -28.91 2.33
CA LEU A 192 0.03 -27.50 2.53
C LEU A 192 1.11 -27.47 3.60
N GLN A 193 2.35 -27.35 3.16
CA GLN A 193 3.47 -27.06 4.04
C GLN A 193 3.18 -25.65 4.53
N ILE A 194 2.74 -25.56 5.79
CA ILE A 194 2.70 -24.30 6.51
C ILE A 194 4.17 -24.01 6.79
N GLU A 195 4.82 -23.28 5.87
CA GLU A 195 6.16 -22.77 6.12
C GLU A 195 6.07 -21.89 7.36
N GLU A 196 6.80 -22.25 8.41
CA GLU A 196 6.88 -21.44 9.63
C GLU A 196 7.29 -20.01 9.26
N PRO A 197 6.70 -18.98 9.87
CA PRO A 197 7.09 -17.60 9.64
C PRO A 197 8.59 -17.45 9.94
N ARG A 198 9.39 -17.25 8.90
CA ARG A 198 10.81 -16.95 9.06
C ARG A 198 10.97 -15.45 8.89
N VAL A 199 11.24 -14.76 9.99
CA VAL A 199 11.83 -13.43 9.90
C VAL A 199 13.23 -13.62 9.35
N GLY A 200 13.44 -13.28 8.08
CA GLY A 200 14.77 -13.24 7.47
C GLY A 200 15.69 -12.28 8.23
N PRO A 201 16.99 -12.20 7.88
CA PRO A 201 17.90 -11.29 8.55
C PRO A 201 17.44 -9.84 8.36
N ILE A 202 16.77 -9.29 9.37
CA ILE A 202 16.49 -7.87 9.52
C ILE A 202 17.64 -7.30 10.34
N GLY A 203 18.30 -6.28 9.82
CA GLY A 203 19.40 -5.63 10.52
C GLY A 203 18.96 -4.93 11.82
N PRO A 204 19.89 -4.37 12.60
CA PRO A 204 19.56 -3.69 13.85
C PRO A 204 18.64 -2.47 13.63
N LEU A 205 17.86 -2.13 14.66
CA LEU A 205 17.03 -0.93 14.66
C LEU A 205 17.91 0.33 14.63
N ILE A 206 17.69 1.16 13.61
CA ILE A 206 18.15 2.54 13.52
C ILE A 206 17.00 3.43 13.99
N ASN A 207 17.17 4.04 15.15
CA ASN A 207 16.19 4.90 15.82
C ASN A 207 16.83 6.27 16.10
N PRO A 208 16.75 7.23 15.16
CA PRO A 208 17.42 8.52 15.29
C PRO A 208 16.96 9.37 16.48
N ASP A 209 15.69 9.25 16.89
CA ASP A 209 15.11 10.04 17.99
C ASP A 209 15.18 9.32 19.35
N HIS A 210 15.68 8.08 19.37
CA HIS A 210 15.88 7.26 20.58
C HIS A 210 14.60 6.98 21.41
N ASP A 211 13.44 7.01 20.77
CA ASP A 211 12.13 6.89 21.41
C ASP A 211 11.22 5.79 20.81
N CYS A 212 11.69 5.14 19.74
CA CYS A 212 11.12 3.92 19.20
C CYS A 212 11.75 2.66 19.83
N THR A 213 10.99 1.59 19.88
CA THR A 213 11.46 0.26 20.30
C THR A 213 11.27 -0.73 19.15
N ALA A 214 11.98 -1.85 19.22
CA ALA A 214 11.73 -2.98 18.33
C ALA A 214 11.82 -4.30 19.09
N SER A 215 11.02 -5.26 18.66
CA SER A 215 10.98 -6.61 19.19
C SER A 215 10.84 -7.62 18.06
N THR A 216 11.33 -8.82 18.30
CA THR A 216 11.15 -9.97 17.42
C THR A 216 10.46 -11.07 18.22
N ASP A 217 9.40 -11.64 17.68
CA ASP A 217 8.69 -12.78 18.23
C ASP A 217 8.62 -13.92 17.20
N GLU A 218 7.86 -14.98 17.48
CA GLU A 218 7.67 -16.11 16.56
C GLU A 218 6.88 -15.74 15.30
N GLU A 219 6.13 -14.64 15.33
CA GLU A 219 5.26 -14.22 14.25
C GLU A 219 5.91 -13.18 13.34
N GLY A 220 6.86 -12.39 13.85
CA GLY A 220 7.44 -11.30 13.08
C GLY A 220 8.42 -10.40 13.83
N PHE A 221 8.68 -9.26 13.18
CA PHE A 221 9.41 -8.13 13.72
C PHE A 221 8.44 -6.96 13.89
N THR A 222 8.50 -6.29 15.02
CA THR A 222 7.64 -5.15 15.34
C THR A 222 8.50 -3.93 15.66
N ILE A 223 8.12 -2.77 15.09
CA ILE A 223 8.65 -1.46 15.46
C ILE A 223 7.52 -0.66 16.12
N GLU A 224 7.72 -0.24 17.36
CA GLU A 224 6.79 0.67 18.04
C GLU A 224 7.27 2.11 17.89
N THR A 225 6.39 2.96 17.39
CA THR A 225 6.64 4.38 17.17
C THR A 225 5.67 5.20 18.03
N PRO A 226 6.13 6.20 18.81
CA PRO A 226 5.23 7.00 19.63
C PRO A 226 4.33 7.90 18.78
N GLY A 227 3.28 8.45 19.41
CA GLY A 227 2.29 9.35 18.80
C GLY A 227 2.81 10.76 18.47
N LYS A 228 3.88 10.85 17.69
CA LYS A 228 4.48 12.10 17.21
C LYS A 228 5.21 11.88 15.87
N PRO A 229 5.61 12.94 15.14
CA PRO A 229 6.09 12.80 13.77
C PRO A 229 7.41 12.01 13.66
N HIS A 230 7.34 10.86 13.00
CA HIS A 230 8.43 9.99 12.58
C HIS A 230 8.33 9.78 11.08
N ILE A 231 9.14 10.50 10.31
CA ILE A 231 8.98 10.56 8.86
C ILE A 231 10.33 10.42 8.16
N ILE A 232 10.28 9.99 6.90
CA ILE A 232 11.40 10.09 5.98
C ILE A 232 11.00 11.05 4.87
N THR A 233 11.54 12.25 4.95
CA THR A 233 11.38 13.33 3.99
C THR A 233 12.72 14.07 3.88
N PRO A 234 12.99 14.81 2.79
CA PRO A 234 14.23 15.59 2.70
C PRO A 234 14.41 16.57 3.88
N GLY A 235 15.53 16.41 4.57
CA GLY A 235 15.88 17.20 5.76
C GLY A 235 15.26 16.71 7.07
N LYS A 236 14.43 15.65 7.06
CA LYS A 236 13.97 14.97 8.26
C LYS A 236 13.76 13.47 7.99
N ALA A 237 14.70 12.66 8.47
CA ALA A 237 14.70 11.21 8.33
C ALA A 237 14.78 10.49 9.69
N ASN A 238 13.88 10.88 10.59
CA ASN A 238 13.82 10.37 11.96
C ASN A 238 12.97 9.10 12.10
N ALA A 239 12.27 8.65 11.05
CA ALA A 239 11.51 7.41 11.10
C ALA A 239 12.40 6.20 11.45
N PRO A 240 11.95 5.31 12.37
CA PRO A 240 12.66 4.10 12.71
C PRO A 240 12.72 3.15 11.51
N ARG A 241 13.85 2.45 11.39
CA ARG A 241 14.12 1.53 10.29
C ARG A 241 15.10 0.45 10.70
N ALA A 242 15.01 -0.71 10.08
CA ALA A 242 15.90 -1.84 10.32
C ALA A 242 16.37 -2.36 8.97
N LEU A 243 17.68 -2.32 8.72
CA LEU A 243 18.26 -2.40 7.37
C LEU A 243 19.44 -3.37 7.31
N GLU A 244 19.49 -4.16 6.25
CA GLU A 244 20.59 -5.09 5.94
C GLU A 244 21.36 -4.62 4.71
N LYS A 245 22.67 -4.89 4.69
CA LYS A 245 23.53 -4.52 3.57
C LYS A 245 23.43 -5.57 2.46
N VAL A 246 23.12 -5.13 1.25
CA VAL A 246 23.00 -6.01 0.08
C VAL A 246 23.84 -5.49 -1.07
N THR A 247 24.61 -6.38 -1.70
CA THR A 247 25.43 -6.08 -2.89
C THR A 247 24.84 -6.79 -4.11
N GLY A 248 24.70 -6.04 -5.20
CA GLY A 248 24.18 -6.53 -6.47
C GLY A 248 22.65 -6.51 -6.54
N ASP A 249 22.13 -7.43 -7.36
CA ASP A 249 20.71 -7.63 -7.57
C ASP A 249 20.07 -8.38 -6.41
N PHE A 250 18.83 -8.02 -6.07
CA PHE A 250 18.12 -8.57 -4.92
C PHE A 250 16.61 -8.60 -5.11
N VAL A 251 15.95 -9.41 -4.29
CA VAL A 251 14.50 -9.42 -4.08
C VAL A 251 14.24 -9.31 -2.59
N ALA A 252 13.54 -8.26 -2.17
CA ALA A 252 13.07 -8.06 -0.81
C ALA A 252 11.54 -8.18 -0.79
N GLU A 253 11.03 -8.95 0.16
CA GLU A 253 9.59 -9.15 0.37
C GLU A 253 9.25 -8.98 1.85
N VAL A 254 8.06 -8.45 2.13
CA VAL A 254 7.55 -8.36 3.50
C VAL A 254 6.03 -8.39 3.50
N HIS A 255 5.45 -8.99 4.52
CA HIS A 255 4.03 -8.95 4.79
C HIS A 255 3.72 -7.89 5.85
N VAL A 256 2.82 -6.97 5.53
CA VAL A 256 2.35 -5.91 6.43
C VAL A 256 0.87 -6.20 6.77
N PRO A 257 0.55 -6.53 8.04
CA PRO A 257 -0.80 -6.90 8.44
C PRO A 257 -1.78 -5.72 8.40
N GLY A 258 -3.07 -6.04 8.51
CA GLY A 258 -4.18 -5.14 8.13
C GLY A 258 -4.43 -3.95 9.06
N GLU A 259 -3.92 -3.95 10.29
CA GLU A 259 -4.33 -2.97 11.30
C GLU A 259 -3.42 -1.72 11.33
N ILE A 260 -3.67 -0.78 10.43
CA ILE A 260 -3.09 0.57 10.51
C ILE A 260 -4.22 1.57 10.71
N ARG A 261 -4.17 2.37 11.78
CA ARG A 261 -5.27 3.24 12.23
C ARG A 261 -4.73 4.55 12.79
N PRO A 262 -4.37 5.51 11.93
CA PRO A 262 -3.76 6.76 12.35
C PRO A 262 -4.74 7.70 13.09
N GLY A 263 -6.04 7.37 13.16
CA GLY A 263 -7.04 8.19 13.85
C GLY A 263 -7.44 9.44 13.05
N ALA A 264 -8.49 10.14 13.50
CA ALA A 264 -9.04 11.28 12.75
C ALA A 264 -8.42 12.63 13.12
N ASN A 265 -7.77 12.72 14.29
CA ASN A 265 -7.28 13.98 14.83
C ASN A 265 -5.81 14.17 14.43
N PRO A 266 -5.46 15.15 13.58
CA PRO A 266 -4.08 15.39 13.20
C PRO A 266 -3.26 15.97 14.35
N LEU A 267 -1.94 15.86 14.21
CA LEU A 267 -0.99 16.59 15.05
C LEU A 267 -1.00 18.08 14.69
N GLU A 268 -0.53 18.93 15.61
CA GLU A 268 -0.34 20.35 15.33
C GLU A 268 0.53 20.54 14.06
N HIS A 269 0.13 21.48 13.20
CA HIS A 269 0.76 21.77 11.90
C HIS A 269 0.62 20.72 10.80
N PHE A 270 -0.13 19.63 11.02
CA PHE A 270 -0.47 18.67 9.98
C PHE A 270 -1.97 18.73 9.65
N PRO A 271 -2.38 18.71 8.37
CA PRO A 271 -3.80 18.72 8.00
C PRO A 271 -4.41 17.30 7.95
N PHE A 272 -3.61 16.26 8.19
CA PHE A 272 -4.02 14.85 8.11
C PHE A 272 -3.27 14.02 9.16
N THR A 273 -3.76 12.80 9.39
CA THR A 273 -2.98 11.76 10.05
C THR A 273 -2.47 10.75 9.04
N PHE A 274 -1.31 10.15 9.32
CA PHE A 274 -0.68 9.18 8.44
C PHE A 274 0.07 8.13 9.26
N GLN A 275 -0.04 6.87 8.88
CA GLN A 275 0.81 5.78 9.36
C GLN A 275 1.18 4.90 8.16
N GLY A 276 2.43 4.47 8.08
CA GLY A 276 2.94 3.69 6.95
C GLY A 276 4.01 2.69 7.37
N ALA A 277 3.94 1.47 6.86
CA ALA A 277 4.93 0.43 7.11
C ALA A 277 5.23 -0.33 5.81
N GLY A 278 6.50 -0.65 5.58
CA GLY A 278 6.90 -1.48 4.44
C GLY A 278 8.39 -1.53 4.20
N LEU A 279 8.77 -1.65 2.94
CA LEU A 279 10.15 -1.82 2.48
C LEU A 279 10.84 -0.47 2.26
N LEU A 280 12.12 -0.39 2.62
CA LEU A 280 12.98 0.76 2.40
C LEU A 280 14.30 0.33 1.74
N LEU A 281 14.62 0.94 0.61
CA LEU A 281 15.97 1.01 0.06
C LEU A 281 16.57 2.35 0.45
N TRP A 282 17.71 2.30 1.13
CA TRP A 282 18.35 3.46 1.73
C TRP A 282 19.81 3.58 1.28
N LEU A 283 20.19 4.77 0.80
CA LEU A 283 21.59 5.17 0.70
C LEU A 283 21.89 6.20 1.79
N ASP A 284 21.05 7.23 1.84
CA ASP A 284 21.12 8.33 2.80
C ASP A 284 19.77 9.10 2.83
N GLN A 285 19.71 10.19 3.60
CA GLN A 285 18.51 11.02 3.76
C GLN A 285 18.04 11.76 2.50
N GLU A 286 18.88 11.82 1.48
CA GLU A 286 18.63 12.48 0.21
C GLU A 286 18.38 11.48 -0.93
N ASN A 287 18.67 10.21 -0.70
CA ASN A 287 18.65 9.14 -1.70
C ASN A 287 18.04 7.85 -1.12
N TYR A 288 16.75 7.67 -1.33
CA TYR A 288 16.02 6.50 -0.85
C TYR A 288 14.82 6.16 -1.75
N ILE A 289 14.34 4.92 -1.63
CA ILE A 289 13.09 4.45 -2.21
C ILE A 289 12.30 3.76 -1.09
N ARG A 290 11.07 4.19 -0.87
CA ARG A 290 10.15 3.58 0.10
C ARG A 290 8.96 3.00 -0.62
N LEU A 291 8.60 1.77 -0.28
CA LEU A 291 7.40 1.08 -0.72
C LEU A 291 6.64 0.67 0.54
N GLU A 292 5.57 1.38 0.87
CA GLU A 292 4.85 1.21 2.14
C GLU A 292 3.37 0.92 1.91
N ARG A 293 2.79 0.07 2.75
CA ARG A 293 1.34 0.07 2.99
C ARG A 293 1.07 1.24 3.93
N THR A 294 0.17 2.14 3.52
CA THR A 294 -0.12 3.37 4.25
C THR A 294 -1.61 3.52 4.51
N VAL A 295 -1.92 4.23 5.58
CA VAL A 295 -3.26 4.75 5.83
C VAL A 295 -3.14 6.22 6.14
N MET A 296 -3.91 7.02 5.42
CA MET A 296 -4.05 8.45 5.63
C MET A 296 -5.48 8.77 6.02
N TYR A 297 -5.67 9.67 6.99
CA TYR A 297 -6.98 10.23 7.32
C TYR A 297 -6.97 11.74 7.13
N GLU A 298 -7.86 12.24 6.28
CA GLU A 298 -8.08 13.67 6.05
C GLU A 298 -9.59 13.96 6.12
N ALA A 299 -10.36 13.40 5.18
CA ALA A 299 -11.83 13.40 5.17
C ALA A 299 -12.40 11.96 5.18
N GLY A 300 -11.67 11.04 5.79
CA GLY A 300 -11.91 9.60 5.74
C GLY A 300 -10.60 8.81 5.55
N SER A 301 -10.64 7.54 5.92
CA SER A 301 -9.47 6.64 5.80
C SER A 301 -9.24 6.23 4.35
N ARG A 302 -8.03 6.49 3.85
CA ARG A 302 -7.54 5.98 2.56
C ARG A 302 -6.44 4.96 2.81
N HIS A 303 -6.68 3.72 2.43
CA HIS A 303 -5.68 2.64 2.47
C HIS A 303 -4.96 2.58 1.13
N GLN A 304 -3.64 2.66 1.15
CA GLN A 304 -2.84 2.75 -0.08
C GLN A 304 -1.60 1.88 -0.02
N VAL A 305 -1.13 1.45 -1.18
CA VAL A 305 0.27 1.09 -1.41
C VAL A 305 0.93 2.30 -2.03
N MET A 306 1.92 2.85 -1.35
CA MET A 306 2.64 4.05 -1.75
C MET A 306 4.07 3.68 -2.12
N VAL A 307 4.55 4.19 -3.25
CA VAL A 307 5.98 4.24 -3.56
C VAL A 307 6.44 5.67 -3.73
N GLU A 308 7.48 6.04 -3.01
CA GLU A 308 8.17 7.32 -3.15
C GLU A 308 9.66 7.09 -3.35
N SER A 309 10.29 7.97 -4.11
CA SER A 309 11.72 7.92 -4.39
C SER A 309 12.31 9.31 -4.27
N PHE A 310 13.49 9.45 -3.67
CA PHE A 310 14.26 10.69 -3.64
C PHE A 310 15.65 10.46 -4.22
N LYS A 311 16.16 11.47 -4.94
CA LYS A 311 17.51 11.47 -5.51
C LYS A 311 18.14 12.85 -5.36
N GLY A 312 19.22 12.95 -4.60
CA GLY A 312 19.86 14.22 -4.25
C GLY A 312 18.88 15.21 -3.61
N GLY A 313 18.03 14.71 -2.72
CA GLY A 313 17.04 15.50 -1.97
C GLY A 313 15.82 15.90 -2.80
N LYS A 314 15.79 15.59 -4.10
CA LYS A 314 14.68 15.92 -5.00
C LYS A 314 13.68 14.76 -5.05
N PRO A 315 12.38 15.02 -4.90
CA PRO A 315 11.37 14.00 -5.06
C PRO A 315 11.36 13.50 -6.51
N GLY A 316 11.31 12.19 -6.67
CA GLY A 316 10.89 11.54 -7.90
C GLY A 316 9.38 11.39 -7.94
N ARG A 317 8.87 10.57 -8.87
CA ARG A 317 7.43 10.34 -9.02
C ARG A 317 6.87 9.50 -7.85
N THR A 318 6.00 10.10 -7.04
CA THR A 318 5.19 9.34 -6.08
C THR A 318 4.05 8.62 -6.80
N VAL A 319 3.79 7.37 -6.43
CA VAL A 319 2.64 6.59 -6.92
C VAL A 319 1.88 6.04 -5.71
N ASN A 320 0.58 6.28 -5.67
CA ASN A 320 -0.33 5.78 -4.65
C ASN A 320 -1.41 4.91 -5.32
N ILE A 321 -1.53 3.66 -4.88
CA ILE A 321 -2.57 2.73 -5.34
C ILE A 321 -3.53 2.48 -4.19
N ASN A 322 -4.81 2.81 -4.37
CA ASN A 322 -5.83 2.50 -3.38
C ASN A 322 -6.00 0.98 -3.28
N VAL A 323 -5.96 0.47 -2.05
CA VAL A 323 -6.14 -0.95 -1.75
C VAL A 323 -7.22 -1.12 -0.68
N LYS A 324 -7.68 -2.35 -0.48
CA LYS A 324 -8.53 -2.68 0.67
C LYS A 324 -7.70 -2.58 1.95
N GLY A 325 -8.37 -2.33 3.08
CA GLY A 325 -7.76 -2.24 4.41
C GLY A 325 -7.25 -3.56 4.98
N ASP A 326 -7.10 -4.59 4.16
CA ASP A 326 -6.59 -5.89 4.55
C ASP A 326 -5.05 -5.90 4.59
N LYS A 327 -4.50 -7.07 4.92
CA LYS A 327 -3.07 -7.35 4.85
C LYS A 327 -2.52 -7.21 3.43
N ILE A 328 -1.27 -6.76 3.29
CA ILE A 328 -0.60 -6.57 2.00
C ILE A 328 0.81 -7.15 2.09
N THR A 329 1.20 -7.94 1.09
CA THR A 329 2.59 -8.29 0.85
C THR A 329 3.20 -7.29 -0.13
N LEU A 330 4.37 -6.76 0.20
CA LEU A 330 5.13 -5.81 -0.62
C LEU A 330 6.38 -6.51 -1.16
N ARG A 331 6.76 -6.20 -2.39
CA ARG A 331 8.00 -6.69 -3.01
C ARG A 331 8.75 -5.56 -3.70
N MET A 332 10.04 -5.49 -3.42
CA MET A 332 10.99 -4.60 -4.11
C MET A 332 12.13 -5.43 -4.68
N GLU A 333 12.34 -5.31 -5.98
CA GLU A 333 13.36 -6.05 -6.72
C GLU A 333 14.33 -5.07 -7.37
N ARG A 334 15.62 -5.38 -7.28
CA ARG A 334 16.66 -4.78 -8.12
C ARG A 334 17.18 -5.83 -9.08
N HIS A 335 17.11 -5.56 -10.37
CA HIS A 335 17.67 -6.43 -11.41
C HIS A 335 18.24 -5.60 -12.56
N GLY A 336 19.52 -5.78 -12.88
CA GLY A 336 20.14 -5.12 -14.03
C GLY A 336 20.07 -3.59 -14.00
N GLY A 337 20.08 -2.99 -12.80
CA GLY A 337 19.97 -1.53 -12.62
C GLY A 337 18.54 -0.96 -12.68
N GLU A 338 17.53 -1.82 -12.77
CA GLU A 338 16.13 -1.41 -12.62
C GLU A 338 15.61 -1.75 -11.23
N ILE A 339 14.70 -0.91 -10.73
CA ILE A 339 13.88 -1.18 -9.55
C ILE A 339 12.46 -1.51 -10.00
N ASN A 340 11.95 -2.63 -9.49
CA ASN A 340 10.57 -3.06 -9.67
C ASN A 340 9.88 -3.16 -8.31
N CYS A 341 8.82 -2.38 -8.13
CA CYS A 341 7.97 -2.41 -6.93
C CYS A 341 6.62 -3.03 -7.29
N THR A 342 6.26 -4.08 -6.58
CA THR A 342 4.99 -4.80 -6.74
C THR A 342 4.35 -5.06 -5.38
N TYR A 343 3.06 -5.39 -5.37
CA TYR A 343 2.35 -5.77 -4.15
C TYR A 343 1.37 -6.91 -4.42
N SER A 344 0.93 -7.57 -3.36
CA SER A 344 -0.04 -8.65 -3.41
C SER A 344 -0.99 -8.60 -2.22
N SER A 345 -2.29 -8.80 -2.46
CA SER A 345 -3.29 -8.92 -1.39
C SER A 345 -3.57 -10.37 -0.97
N ASP A 346 -3.13 -11.35 -1.78
CA ASP A 346 -3.36 -12.78 -1.57
C ASP A 346 -2.05 -13.59 -1.41
N GLY A 347 -0.90 -12.93 -1.53
CA GLY A 347 0.43 -13.55 -1.53
C GLY A 347 0.75 -14.35 -2.80
N LYS A 348 -0.11 -14.30 -3.82
CA LYS A 348 -0.01 -15.14 -5.04
C LYS A 348 0.02 -14.29 -6.30
N THR A 349 -0.89 -13.32 -6.38
CA THR A 349 -1.05 -12.41 -7.52
C THR A 349 -0.28 -11.13 -7.24
N TRP A 350 0.70 -10.82 -8.08
CA TRP A 350 1.56 -9.65 -7.95
C TRP A 350 1.11 -8.55 -8.91
N LEU A 351 0.72 -7.40 -8.35
CA LEU A 351 0.29 -6.22 -9.08
C LEU A 351 1.42 -5.19 -9.13
N PRO A 352 1.70 -4.60 -10.30
CA PRO A 352 2.75 -3.61 -10.43
C PRO A 352 2.36 -2.30 -9.72
N VAL A 353 3.30 -1.73 -8.97
CA VAL A 353 3.20 -0.37 -8.45
C VAL A 353 3.98 0.58 -9.35
N ARG A 354 5.28 0.30 -9.54
CA ARG A 354 6.18 1.12 -10.35
C ARG A 354 7.42 0.34 -10.75
N ARG A 355 7.88 0.54 -11.97
CA ARG A 355 9.17 0.03 -12.48
C ARG A 355 9.94 1.17 -13.13
N TRP A 356 11.23 1.30 -12.85
CA TRP A 356 12.09 2.31 -13.47
C TRP A 356 13.58 1.98 -13.34
N ALA A 357 14.39 2.54 -14.23
CA ALA A 357 15.84 2.50 -14.12
C ALA A 357 16.33 3.39 -12.96
N ALA A 358 17.18 2.84 -12.09
CA ALA A 358 17.75 3.55 -10.95
C ALA A 358 19.27 3.36 -10.93
N ALA A 359 20.00 4.46 -11.11
CA ALA A 359 21.46 4.47 -10.98
C ALA A 359 21.85 4.37 -9.49
N LEU A 360 21.86 3.13 -8.98
CA LEU A 360 22.22 2.81 -7.59
C LEU A 360 23.66 2.27 -7.51
N PRO A 361 24.40 2.57 -6.44
CA PRO A 361 25.71 1.95 -6.22
C PRO A 361 25.56 0.42 -6.11
N PRO A 362 26.64 -0.37 -6.30
CA PRO A 362 26.56 -1.83 -6.23
C PRO A 362 26.03 -2.33 -4.89
N THR A 363 26.37 -1.63 -3.81
CA THR A 363 25.92 -1.97 -2.46
C THR A 363 24.97 -0.92 -1.92
N VAL A 364 23.85 -1.39 -1.36
CA VAL A 364 22.80 -0.55 -0.78
C VAL A 364 22.34 -1.13 0.56
N LEU A 365 21.56 -0.38 1.32
CA LEU A 365 20.86 -0.89 2.50
C LEU A 365 19.40 -1.16 2.14
N VAL A 366 18.88 -2.32 2.53
CA VAL A 366 17.48 -2.73 2.28
C VAL A 366 16.89 -3.34 3.54
N GLY A 367 15.65 -3.00 3.85
CA GLY A 367 14.94 -3.60 4.97
C GLY A 367 13.57 -2.96 5.16
N VAL A 368 13.19 -2.71 6.40
CA VAL A 368 11.86 -2.21 6.76
C VAL A 368 11.90 -0.85 7.44
N SER A 369 10.82 -0.07 7.30
CA SER A 369 10.63 1.20 8.00
C SER A 369 9.20 1.40 8.46
N ALA A 370 9.03 2.23 9.50
CA ALA A 370 7.73 2.64 10.02
C ALA A 370 7.66 4.18 10.08
N SER A 371 6.63 4.74 9.46
CA SER A 371 6.36 6.18 9.40
C SER A 371 5.09 6.51 10.20
N ASN A 372 5.12 7.58 10.99
CA ASN A 372 3.99 8.06 11.78
C ASN A 372 3.86 9.59 11.71
N ILE A 373 2.69 10.09 11.35
CA ILE A 373 2.25 11.48 11.50
C ILE A 373 0.87 11.40 12.15
N SER A 374 0.81 10.99 13.40
CA SER A 374 -0.44 10.84 14.15
C SER A 374 -0.17 11.02 15.65
N PRO A 375 -1.13 11.54 16.43
CA PRO A 375 -1.06 11.49 17.89
C PRO A 375 -1.19 10.07 18.45
N LYS A 376 -1.61 9.09 17.62
CA LYS A 376 -1.65 7.69 18.03
C LYS A 376 -0.28 7.05 17.88
N PRO A 377 0.18 6.29 18.90
CA PRO A 377 1.28 5.36 18.71
C PRO A 377 1.00 4.42 17.53
N PHE A 378 2.07 3.97 16.90
CA PHE A 378 2.01 3.07 15.77
C PHE A 378 2.85 1.83 16.04
N GLU A 379 2.19 0.67 16.02
CA GLU A 379 2.83 -0.64 16.06
C GLU A 379 2.96 -1.17 14.63
N ALA A 380 4.12 -0.98 14.03
CA ALA A 380 4.41 -1.42 12.67
C ALA A 380 4.94 -2.86 12.71
N ARG A 381 4.10 -3.80 12.30
CA ARG A 381 4.44 -5.22 12.28
C ARG A 381 4.84 -5.70 10.90
N PHE A 382 5.86 -6.56 10.86
CA PHE A 382 6.44 -7.13 9.66
C PHE A 382 6.53 -8.65 9.83
N THR A 383 5.82 -9.40 9.00
CA THR A 383 5.92 -10.87 8.97
C THR A 383 6.53 -11.31 7.65
N ASP A 384 7.09 -12.52 7.64
CA ASP A 384 7.60 -13.17 6.42
C ASP A 384 8.61 -12.32 5.64
N PHE A 385 9.43 -11.52 6.34
CA PHE A 385 10.45 -10.72 5.68
C PHE A 385 11.49 -11.64 5.04
N THR A 386 11.75 -11.45 3.76
CA THR A 386 12.83 -12.14 3.06
C THR A 386 13.68 -11.16 2.26
N LEU A 387 14.98 -11.40 2.25
CA LEU A 387 15.94 -10.69 1.42
C LEU A 387 16.82 -11.74 0.73
N LYS A 388 16.69 -11.84 -0.60
CA LYS A 388 17.41 -12.83 -1.41
C LYS A 388 18.30 -12.11 -2.41
N HIS A 389 19.57 -12.48 -2.47
CA HIS A 389 20.47 -12.08 -3.54
C HIS A 389 20.11 -12.86 -4.81
N THR A 390 20.03 -12.17 -5.95
CA THR A 390 19.66 -12.79 -7.24
C THR A 390 20.76 -12.72 -8.29
N GLY A 391 21.84 -11.96 -8.05
CA GLY A 391 23.06 -11.97 -8.87
C GLY A 391 24.16 -12.84 -8.26
N LYS A 392 24.89 -13.59 -9.10
CA LYS A 392 26.17 -14.23 -8.75
C LYS A 392 27.33 -13.29 -9.02
#